data_AF-A0A8D8LQG7-F1
#
_entry.id   AF-A0A8D8LQG7-F1
#
_cell.length_a   1.000
_cell.length_b   1.000
_cell.length_c   1.000
_cell.angle_alpha   90.00
_cell.angle_beta   90.00
_cell.angle_gamma   90.00
#
_symmetry.space_group_name_H-M   'P 1'
#
loop_
_entity.id
_entity.type
_entity.pdbx_description
1 polymer ?
#
loop_
_entity_poly.entity_id
_entity_poly.type
_entity_poly.pdbx_seq_one_letter_code
_entity_poly.pdbx_strand_id
1 'polypeptide(L)'
;MPETSATEWAAVLEALRVQGEAIQLLLQRTTASNSSNDANSRAIVSHNITIEMFDPEEEDFSSYLERLENFFTLRDTQDDSAKRCVLLGCLQREQFKQLSALTAPAKPAI
;
A
#
# COMPACT_ATOMS: atom_id res chain seq x y z
N MET A 1 3.68 -4.70 -36.14
CA MET A 1 2.38 -4.74 -35.44
C MET A 1 2.59 -5.40 -34.07
N PRO A 2 2.80 -4.65 -32.98
CA PRO A 2 2.82 -5.19 -31.63
C PRO A 2 1.67 -4.59 -30.82
N GLU A 3 0.51 -5.28 -30.76
CA GLU A 3 -0.68 -4.81 -30.01
C GLU A 3 -0.91 -5.58 -28.70
N THR A 4 0.03 -6.41 -28.25
CA THR A 4 -0.17 -7.29 -27.09
C THR A 4 0.20 -6.67 -25.74
N SER A 5 1.08 -5.66 -25.68
CA SER A 5 1.55 -5.10 -24.39
C SER A 5 0.58 -4.13 -23.73
N ALA A 6 -0.24 -3.42 -24.51
CA ALA A 6 -1.19 -2.42 -24.00
C ALA A 6 -2.37 -3.08 -23.26
N THR A 7 -2.84 -4.23 -23.75
CA THR A 7 -3.96 -4.96 -23.15
C THR A 7 -3.57 -5.62 -21.83
N GLU A 8 -2.34 -6.13 -21.73
CA GLU A 8 -1.81 -6.69 -20.48
C GLU A 8 -1.62 -5.61 -19.42
N TRP A 9 -1.09 -4.44 -19.79
CA TRP A 9 -0.96 -3.30 -18.88
C TRP A 9 -2.32 -2.76 -18.40
N ALA A 10 -3.32 -2.73 -19.27
CA ALA A 10 -4.68 -2.35 -18.89
C ALA A 10 -5.29 -3.34 -17.88
N ALA A 11 -5.05 -4.64 -18.06
CA ALA A 11 -5.51 -5.67 -17.11
C ALA A 11 -4.83 -5.53 -15.73
N VAL A 12 -3.54 -5.19 -15.70
CA VAL A 12 -2.81 -4.94 -14.45
C VAL A 12 -3.34 -3.71 -13.72
N LEU A 13 -3.58 -2.61 -14.43
CA LEU A 13 -4.12 -1.38 -13.84
C LEU A 13 -5.52 -1.60 -13.26
N GLU A 14 -6.38 -2.35 -13.97
CA GLU A 14 -7.72 -2.67 -13.47
C GLU A 14 -7.66 -3.58 -12.23
N ALA A 15 -6.73 -4.55 -12.21
CA ALA A 15 -6.53 -5.39 -11.03
C ALA A 15 -6.07 -4.59 -9.79
N LEU A 16 -5.17 -3.61 -9.97
CA LEU A 16 -4.76 -2.72 -8.89
C LEU A 16 -5.92 -1.84 -8.40
N ARG A 17 -6.76 -1.33 -9.31
CA ARG A 17 -7.94 -0.53 -8.96
C ARG A 17 -8.92 -1.30 -8.09
N VAL A 18 -9.25 -2.53 -8.49
CA VAL A 18 -10.15 -3.42 -7.74
C VAL A 18 -9.59 -3.77 -6.36
N GLN A 19 -8.27 -3.98 -6.26
CA GLN A 19 -7.60 -4.20 -4.97
C GLN A 19 -7.66 -2.96 -4.08
N GLY A 20 -7.50 -1.76 -4.65
CA GLY A 20 -7.64 -0.49 -3.94
C GLY A 20 -9.03 -0.30 -3.32
N GLU A 21 -10.10 -0.59 -4.07
CA GLU A 21 -11.48 -0.49 -3.56
C GLU A 21 -11.76 -1.48 -2.42
N ALA A 22 -11.25 -2.71 -2.53
CA ALA A 22 -11.41 -3.72 -1.47
C ALA A 22 -10.72 -3.29 -0.17
N ILE A 23 -9.55 -2.65 -0.27
CA ILE A 23 -8.81 -2.11 0.89
C ILE A 23 -9.59 -0.95 1.52
N GLN A 24 -10.15 -0.04 0.72
CA GLN A 24 -10.97 1.07 1.23
C GLN A 24 -12.22 0.58 1.97
N LEU A 25 -12.91 -0.44 1.46
CA LEU A 25 -14.06 -1.05 2.13
C LEU A 25 -13.66 -1.71 3.46
N LEU A 26 -12.47 -2.30 3.53
CA LEU A 26 -11.97 -2.91 4.75
C LEU A 26 -11.65 -1.87 5.83
N LEU A 27 -11.05 -0.74 5.42
CA LEU A 27 -10.72 0.39 6.30
C LEU A 27 -11.97 1.06 6.88
N GLN A 28 -13.00 1.29 6.06
CA GLN A 28 -14.29 1.85 6.52
C GLN A 28 -15.02 0.94 7.54
N ARG A 29 -14.77 -0.37 7.51
CA ARG A 29 -15.38 -1.32 8.45
C ARG A 29 -14.71 -1.30 9.83
N THR A 30 -13.43 -0.93 9.91
CA THR A 30 -12.67 -0.87 11.15
C THR A 30 -12.82 0.45 11.91
N THR A 31 -13.13 1.56 11.24
CA THR A 31 -13.29 2.88 11.90
C THR A 31 -14.57 3.04 12.70
N ALA A 32 -15.54 2.11 12.58
CA ALA A 32 -16.74 2.09 13.41
C ALA A 32 -16.52 1.49 14.82
N SER A 33 -15.37 0.87 15.12
CA SER A 33 -15.12 0.25 16.43
C SER A 33 -13.67 0.40 16.91
N ASN A 34 -13.25 1.62 17.25
CA ASN A 34 -12.45 1.92 18.44
C ASN A 34 -11.85 3.32 18.31
N SER A 35 -12.46 4.27 19.00
CA SER A 35 -11.82 5.53 19.34
C SER A 35 -10.86 5.27 20.49
N SER A 36 -9.55 5.28 20.24
CA SER A 36 -8.51 5.27 21.28
C SER A 36 -7.23 5.89 20.72
N ASN A 37 -7.00 7.14 21.13
CA ASN A 37 -5.77 7.89 20.95
C ASN A 37 -4.53 7.07 21.34
N ASP A 38 -3.64 6.81 20.38
CA ASP A 38 -2.24 6.50 20.68
C ASP A 38 -1.37 7.00 19.52
N ALA A 39 -0.92 8.25 19.64
CA ALA A 39 0.03 8.87 18.73
C ALA A 39 1.42 8.26 18.99
N ASN A 40 1.70 7.12 18.38
CA ASN A 40 3.00 6.45 18.52
C ASN A 40 3.68 6.26 17.16
N SER A 41 4.55 7.21 16.83
CA SER A 41 5.57 7.22 15.75
C SER A 41 5.27 6.34 14.53
N ARG A 42 4.55 6.90 13.55
CA ARG A 42 4.18 6.28 12.27
C ARG A 42 5.15 6.58 11.11
N ALA A 43 6.41 6.93 11.38
CA ALA A 43 7.35 7.37 10.33
C ALA A 43 8.53 6.42 10.14
N ILE A 44 8.83 6.04 8.89
CA ILE A 44 10.06 5.33 8.55
C ILE A 44 11.16 6.35 8.30
N VAL A 45 12.23 6.32 9.11
CA VAL A 45 13.39 7.22 9.00
C VAL A 45 14.50 6.55 8.19
N SER A 46 14.89 7.16 7.06
CA SER A 46 16.15 6.87 6.37
C SER A 46 16.65 8.12 5.66
N HIS A 47 17.87 8.57 5.97
CA HIS A 47 18.53 9.74 5.35
C HIS A 47 17.74 11.06 5.47
N ASN A 48 17.18 11.37 6.65
CA ASN A 48 16.43 12.59 6.98
C ASN A 48 15.15 12.86 6.16
N ILE A 49 14.74 11.94 5.28
CA ILE A 49 13.45 11.98 4.61
C ILE A 49 12.59 10.89 5.24
N THR A 50 11.47 11.29 5.82
CA THR A 50 10.51 10.40 6.45
C THR A 50 9.24 10.36 5.64
N ILE A 51 8.71 9.15 5.44
CA ILE A 51 7.33 8.97 5.01
C ILE A 51 6.52 8.45 6.18
N GLU A 52 5.36 9.06 6.40
CA GLU A 52 4.41 8.62 7.41
C GLU A 52 3.57 7.47 6.85
N MET A 53 2.96 6.69 7.72
CA MET A 53 1.96 5.70 7.33
C MET A 53 0.70 6.40 6.86
N PHE A 54 0.05 5.85 5.85
CA PHE A 54 -1.26 6.33 5.39
C PHE A 54 -2.26 6.42 6.55
N ASP A 55 -2.94 7.55 6.64
CA ASP A 55 -4.07 7.76 7.54
C ASP A 55 -5.30 8.27 6.76
N PRO A 56 -6.37 7.47 6.65
CA PRO A 56 -7.56 7.87 5.90
C PRO A 56 -8.35 9.01 6.56
N GLU A 57 -8.06 9.37 7.82
CA GLU A 57 -8.70 10.52 8.48
C GLU A 57 -7.96 11.83 8.18
N GLU A 58 -6.67 11.76 7.81
CA GLU A 58 -5.83 12.95 7.58
C GLU A 58 -5.57 13.23 6.10
N GLU A 59 -5.49 12.20 5.25
CA GLU A 59 -5.19 12.36 3.82
C GLU A 59 -5.95 11.39 2.91
N ASP A 60 -6.21 11.83 1.68
CA ASP A 60 -6.70 10.96 0.62
C ASP A 60 -5.60 10.01 0.15
N PHE A 61 -5.99 8.78 -0.20
CA PHE A 61 -5.03 7.77 -0.65
C PHE A 61 -4.25 8.18 -1.91
N SER A 62 -4.87 8.96 -2.80
CA SER A 62 -4.21 9.49 -4.00
C SER A 62 -3.06 10.43 -3.65
N SER A 63 -3.24 11.30 -2.65
CA SER A 63 -2.21 12.20 -2.15
C SER A 63 -1.10 11.46 -1.42
N TYR A 64 -1.46 10.42 -0.66
CA TYR A 64 -0.48 9.52 -0.05
C TYR A 64 0.40 8.83 -1.10
N LEU A 65 -0.22 8.33 -2.18
CA LEU A 65 0.47 7.69 -3.29
C LEU A 65 1.48 8.63 -3.95
N GLU A 66 1.08 9.87 -4.24
CA GLU A 66 1.98 10.88 -4.80
C GLU A 66 3.17 11.18 -3.86
N ARG A 67 2.91 11.30 -2.55
CA ARG A 67 3.96 11.50 -1.54
C ARG A 67 4.94 10.30 -1.48
N LEU A 68 4.43 9.09 -1.63
CA LEU A 68 5.20 7.85 -1.68
C LEU A 68 6.03 7.71 -2.96
N GLU A 69 5.49 8.05 -4.12
CA GLU A 69 6.23 8.07 -5.39
C GLU A 69 7.35 9.10 -5.37
N ASN A 70 7.07 10.29 -4.83
CA ASN A 70 8.07 11.33 -4.62
C ASN A 70 9.15 10.87 -3.63
N PHE A 71 8.79 10.16 -2.56
CA PHE A 71 9.75 9.57 -1.63
C PHE A 71 10.71 8.59 -2.33
N PHE A 72 10.20 7.71 -3.19
CA PHE A 72 11.06 6.79 -3.94
C PHE A 72 11.94 7.50 -4.97
N THR A 73 11.41 8.53 -5.62
CA THR A 73 12.15 9.35 -6.59
C THR A 73 13.29 10.11 -5.91
N LEU A 74 13.05 10.75 -4.76
CA LEU A 74 14.06 11.46 -3.98
C LEU A 74 15.14 10.54 -3.44
N ARG A 75 14.79 9.28 -3.16
CA ARG A 75 15.72 8.26 -2.67
C ARG A 75 16.45 7.51 -3.80
N ASP A 76 16.22 7.89 -5.06
CA ASP A 76 16.71 7.20 -6.26
C ASP A 76 16.49 5.67 -6.20
N THR A 77 15.39 5.26 -5.57
CA THR A 77 15.12 3.84 -5.31
C THR A 77 14.34 3.29 -6.50
N GLN A 78 15.07 2.80 -7.49
CA GLN A 78 14.50 2.12 -8.67
C GLN A 78 14.19 0.64 -8.40
N ASP A 79 14.83 0.03 -7.40
CA ASP A 79 14.68 -1.38 -7.07
C ASP A 79 13.31 -1.69 -6.43
N ASP A 80 12.56 -2.57 -7.10
CA ASP A 80 11.24 -3.02 -6.64
C ASP A 80 11.32 -3.77 -5.30
N SER A 81 12.42 -4.48 -5.02
CA SER A 81 12.58 -5.16 -3.73
C SER A 81 12.69 -4.14 -2.60
N ALA A 82 13.51 -3.10 -2.78
CA ALA A 82 13.63 -2.00 -1.82
C ALA A 82 12.32 -1.23 -1.63
N LYS A 83 11.55 -0.96 -2.70
CA LYS A 83 10.22 -0.33 -2.60
C LYS A 83 9.25 -1.17 -1.78
N ARG A 84 9.22 -2.49 -2.02
CA ARG A 84 8.40 -3.44 -1.25
C ARG A 84 8.78 -3.45 0.22
N CYS A 85 10.06 -3.41 0.56
CA CYS A 85 10.50 -3.35 1.95
C CYS A 85 10.01 -2.09 2.66
N VAL A 86 10.04 -0.93 2.00
CA VAL A 86 9.51 0.33 2.55
C VAL A 86 8.00 0.22 2.76
N LEU A 87 7.27 -0.24 1.74
CA LEU A 87 5.82 -0.45 1.82
C LEU A 87 5.43 -1.39 2.97
N LEU A 88 6.14 -2.52 3.12
CA LEU A 88 5.92 -3.45 4.21
C LEU A 88 6.20 -2.83 5.59
N GLY A 89 7.17 -1.93 5.68
CA GLY A 89 7.45 -1.15 6.90
C GLY A 89 6.35 -0.14 7.24
N CYS A 90 5.60 0.35 6.23
CA CYS A 90 4.48 1.27 6.42
C CYS A 90 3.19 0.56 6.84
N LEU A 91 3.19 -0.76 6.96
CA LEU A 91 2.01 -1.52 7.38
C LEU A 91 2.04 -1.80 8.89
N GLN A 92 0.89 -1.63 9.53
CA GLN A 92 0.65 -2.16 10.86
C GLN A 92 0.58 -3.69 10.81
N ARG A 93 0.79 -4.34 11.97
CA ARG A 93 0.76 -5.82 12.09
C ARG A 93 -0.55 -6.43 11.57
N GLU A 94 -1.68 -5.75 11.77
CA GLU A 94 -2.99 -6.22 11.29
C GLU A 94 -3.14 -6.09 9.77
N GLN A 95 -2.70 -4.97 9.20
CA GLN A 95 -2.70 -4.74 7.76
C GLN A 95 -1.74 -5.71 7.04
N PHE A 96 -0.59 -6.01 7.65
CA PHE A 96 0.32 -7.04 7.15
C PHE A 96 -0.32 -8.43 7.17
N LYS A 97 -1.05 -8.81 8.24
CA LYS A 97 -1.79 -10.07 8.28
C LYS A 97 -2.84 -10.16 7.17
N GLN A 98 -3.59 -9.08 6.93
CA GLN A 98 -4.58 -9.02 5.85
C GLN A 98 -3.91 -9.15 4.48
N LEU A 99 -2.83 -8.42 4.23
CA LEU A 99 -2.05 -8.53 3.00
C LEU A 99 -1.51 -9.95 2.81
N SER A 100 -0.97 -10.57 3.86
CA SER A 100 -0.48 -11.96 3.80
C SER A 100 -1.58 -12.98 3.50
N ALA A 101 -2.81 -12.74 3.98
CA ALA A 101 -3.95 -13.58 3.69
C ALA A 101 -4.44 -13.43 2.23
N LEU A 102 -4.32 -12.22 1.67
CA LEU A 102 -4.68 -11.91 0.28
C LEU A 102 -3.62 -12.39 -0.72
N THR A 103 -2.37 -12.46 -0.30
CA THR A 103 -1.22 -12.87 -1.12
C THR A 103 -0.81 -14.32 -0.90
N ALA A 104 -1.36 -15.00 0.11
CA ALA A 104 -1.19 -16.42 0.28
C ALA A 104 -1.73 -17.12 -0.98
N PRO A 105 -0.92 -17.95 -1.67
CA PRO A 105 -1.41 -18.71 -2.80
C PRO A 105 -2.61 -19.52 -2.32
N ALA A 106 -3.74 -19.43 -3.04
CA ALA A 106 -4.92 -20.22 -2.74
C ALA A 106 -4.47 -21.66 -2.50
N LYS A 107 -4.73 -22.18 -1.28
CA LYS A 107 -4.37 -23.54 -0.92
C LYS A 107 -4.87 -24.45 -2.05
N PRO A 108 -4.00 -25.19 -2.76
CA PRO A 108 -4.45 -26.05 -3.83
C PRO A 108 -5.45 -27.03 -3.22
N ALA A 109 -6.68 -27.00 -3.73
CA ALA A 109 -7.69 -27.97 -3.35
C ALA A 109 -7.16 -29.35 -3.77
N ILE A 110 -6.96 -30.20 -2.77
CA ILE A 110 -6.59 -31.62 -2.92
C ILE A 110 -7.77 -32.35 -3.55
#